data_AF-A0A1I1QLU5-F1
#
_entry.id   AF-A0A1I1QLU5-F1
#
_cell.length_a   1.000
_cell.length_b   1.000
_cell.length_c   1.000
_cell.angle_alpha   90.00
_cell.angle_beta   90.00
_cell.angle_gamma   90.00
#
_symmetry.space_group_name_H-M   'P 1'
#
loop_
_entity.id
_entity.type
_entity.pdbx_description
1 polymer ?
#
loop_
_entity_poly.entity_id
_entity_poly.type
_entity_poly.pdbx_seq_one_letter_code
_entity_poly.pdbx_strand_id
1 'polypeptide(L)'
;MEFAFASYDEFLEEYKIYRLDECRKCKGRCELVENDITCIIENRSLHFNTLLVLRCKKCGAIYLPEYSKQMINYAYKTAVKKNQIIGVFHSKEYKKKFDYCKDTDFDYDYKDYYNIPGLRYDDEHSVEGFLTPVYFEKGALVYFLAVPEYEVQIFSDSYGYFAHKDSSGMYQYDWNVPFGFNTNGKLVMWLGDISYMDDKTRAILKGFNVSSDHLLIDSEFYQAQMKCIFSEPITEYKILLNKKTFIANINEKYSIDISHLTDECQQQEKKVKRPVVYSETEVTEVINAYDKILIEGFDVSKMKELYEVMYSSNERDKSYTSWKSIKLIEAILNKLAISIHNMDIASVMSPLYVLHDYRNLLDHLLSIDKISEKKEHIINTLGVQNFDDQKTIYNEEIKRLNILFNYLAILSR
;
A
#
# COMPACT_ATOMS: atom_id res chain seq x y z
N MET A 1 -11.71 21.43 20.21
CA MET A 1 -11.27 22.37 19.14
C MET A 1 -12.34 23.40 18.88
N GLU A 2 -11.99 24.62 18.47
CA GLU A 2 -12.95 25.71 18.27
C GLU A 2 -12.97 26.20 16.80
N PHE A 3 -14.18 26.44 16.28
CA PHE A 3 -14.44 27.21 15.07
C PHE A 3 -15.29 28.42 15.46
N ALA A 4 -14.85 29.62 15.14
CA ALA A 4 -15.57 30.85 15.46
C ALA A 4 -15.91 31.62 14.19
N PHE A 5 -17.17 32.04 14.08
CA PHE A 5 -17.72 32.86 13.02
C PHE A 5 -18.43 34.06 13.65
N ALA A 6 -18.10 35.27 13.20
CA ALA A 6 -18.66 36.51 13.73
C ALA A 6 -20.15 36.66 13.42
N SER A 7 -20.62 36.07 12.31
CA SER A 7 -22.03 36.06 11.91
C SER A 7 -22.47 34.71 11.35
N TYR A 8 -23.78 34.47 11.30
CA TYR A 8 -24.31 33.31 10.58
C TYR A 8 -24.01 33.36 9.08
N ASP A 9 -23.96 34.54 8.47
CA ASP A 9 -23.59 34.71 7.06
C ASP A 9 -22.13 34.29 6.81
N GLU A 10 -21.22 34.61 7.72
CA GLU A 10 -19.82 34.15 7.64
C GLU A 10 -19.74 32.62 7.69
N PHE A 11 -20.52 31.98 8.57
CA PHE A 11 -20.65 30.52 8.58
C PHE A 11 -21.22 30.00 7.26
N LEU A 12 -22.21 30.67 6.65
CA LEU A 12 -22.76 30.27 5.36
C LEU A 12 -21.75 30.39 4.22
N GLU A 13 -20.82 31.35 4.27
CA GLU A 13 -19.69 31.39 3.33
C GLU A 13 -18.77 30.19 3.51
N GLU A 14 -18.40 29.82 4.75
CA GLU A 14 -17.67 28.57 4.98
C GLU A 14 -18.49 27.35 4.55
N TYR A 15 -19.81 27.35 4.76
CA TYR A 15 -20.72 26.27 4.40
C TYR A 15 -20.67 25.94 2.90
N LYS A 16 -20.63 26.98 2.04
CA LYS A 16 -20.52 26.85 0.58
C LYS A 16 -19.17 26.29 0.12
N ILE A 17 -18.14 26.38 0.95
CA ILE A 17 -16.80 25.94 0.59
C ILE A 17 -16.72 24.41 0.66
N TYR A 18 -16.68 23.76 -0.49
CA TYR A 18 -16.37 22.33 -0.56
C TYR A 18 -14.89 22.08 -0.20
N ARG A 19 -14.66 21.12 0.69
CA ARG A 19 -13.32 20.74 1.17
C ARG A 19 -12.92 19.45 0.46
N LEU A 20 -11.80 19.52 -0.27
CA LEU A 20 -11.21 18.39 -0.97
C LEU A 20 -10.32 17.56 -0.04
N ASP A 21 -9.82 16.45 -0.57
CA ASP A 21 -8.88 15.53 0.05
C ASP A 21 -7.50 16.15 0.32
N GLU A 22 -7.17 17.27 -0.34
CA GLU A 22 -5.90 17.98 -0.17
C GLU A 22 -6.00 19.22 0.75
N CYS A 23 -5.01 19.39 1.61
CA CYS A 23 -4.89 20.54 2.50
C CYS A 23 -4.64 21.83 1.71
N ARG A 24 -5.46 22.86 1.95
CA ARG A 24 -5.28 24.18 1.32
C ARG A 24 -3.97 24.89 1.70
N LYS A 25 -3.43 24.60 2.89
CA LYS A 25 -2.21 25.27 3.39
C LYS A 25 -0.92 24.66 2.85
N CYS A 26 -0.85 23.33 2.74
CA CYS A 26 0.43 22.64 2.43
C CYS A 26 0.34 21.56 1.34
N LYS A 27 -0.84 21.39 0.73
CA LYS A 27 -1.14 20.35 -0.27
C LYS A 27 -0.96 18.90 0.22
N GLY A 28 -0.69 18.68 1.51
CA GLY A 28 -0.68 17.36 2.10
C GLY A 28 -2.08 16.75 2.17
N ARG A 29 -2.17 15.42 2.11
CA ARG A 29 -3.43 14.68 2.23
C ARG A 29 -4.12 14.93 3.57
N CYS A 30 -5.43 15.02 3.54
CA CYS A 30 -6.30 15.08 4.71
C CYS A 30 -6.92 13.71 4.96
N GLU A 31 -7.09 13.33 6.23
CA GLU A 31 -7.88 12.17 6.62
C GLU A 31 -9.07 12.61 7.46
N LEU A 32 -10.13 11.80 7.43
CA LEU A 32 -11.28 12.03 8.28
C LEU A 32 -10.98 11.51 9.69
N VAL A 33 -11.31 12.32 10.70
CA VAL A 33 -11.08 11.98 12.11
C VAL A 33 -12.22 12.51 12.98
N GLU A 34 -12.54 11.79 14.04
CA GLU A 34 -13.45 12.30 15.06
C GLU A 34 -12.76 13.36 15.94
N ASN A 35 -13.51 14.38 16.33
CA ASN A 35 -13.02 15.43 17.21
C ASN A 35 -14.15 16.09 18.01
N ASP A 36 -13.80 16.58 19.19
CA ASP A 36 -14.66 17.47 19.98
C ASP A 36 -14.61 18.87 19.39
N ILE A 37 -15.74 19.33 18.86
CA ILE A 37 -15.85 20.62 18.19
C ILE A 37 -16.79 21.55 18.96
N THR A 38 -16.30 22.74 19.28
CA THR A 38 -17.13 23.87 19.67
C THR A 38 -17.22 24.83 18.49
N CYS A 39 -18.43 25.03 17.97
CA CYS A 39 -18.68 26.00 16.91
C CYS A 39 -19.39 27.21 17.52
N ILE A 40 -18.75 28.37 17.44
CA ILE A 40 -19.29 29.66 17.90
C ILE A 40 -19.76 30.42 16.67
N ILE A 41 -21.04 30.76 16.63
CA ILE A 41 -21.63 31.58 15.57
C ILE A 41 -22.37 32.73 16.26
N GLU A 42 -21.94 33.96 16.01
CA GLU A 42 -22.40 35.16 16.71
C GLU A 42 -22.17 35.05 18.23
N ASN A 43 -23.24 34.97 19.01
CA ASN A 43 -23.20 34.80 20.46
C ASN A 43 -23.56 33.37 20.90
N ARG A 44 -23.75 32.43 19.97
CA ARG A 44 -24.19 31.06 20.30
C ARG A 44 -23.03 30.08 20.24
N SER A 45 -22.91 29.23 21.25
CA SER A 45 -21.90 28.18 21.35
C SER A 45 -22.54 26.80 21.17
N LEU A 46 -22.10 26.05 20.16
CA LEU A 46 -22.61 24.74 19.80
C LEU A 46 -21.51 23.70 20.02
N HIS A 47 -21.67 22.84 21.03
CA HIS A 47 -20.69 21.82 21.38
C HIS A 47 -21.08 20.46 20.78
N PHE A 48 -20.14 19.80 20.11
CA PHE A 48 -20.28 18.48 19.51
C PHE A 48 -19.20 17.56 20.07
N ASN A 49 -19.60 16.46 20.71
CA ASN A 49 -18.68 15.50 21.35
C ASN A 49 -18.05 14.50 20.38
N THR A 50 -18.58 14.38 19.16
CA THR A 50 -18.06 13.49 18.11
C THR A 50 -18.47 14.01 16.74
N LEU A 51 -17.72 15.00 16.23
CA LEU A 51 -17.92 15.51 14.87
C LEU A 51 -16.74 15.10 13.99
N LEU A 52 -17.04 14.65 12.78
CA LEU A 52 -16.02 14.26 11.82
C LEU A 52 -15.41 15.51 11.17
N VAL A 53 -14.09 15.56 11.13
CA VAL A 53 -13.35 16.67 10.53
C VAL A 53 -12.24 16.16 9.63
N LEU A 54 -11.90 16.91 8.60
CA LEU A 54 -10.76 16.62 7.74
C LEU A 54 -9.51 17.20 8.38
N ARG A 55 -8.53 16.35 8.72
CA ARG A 55 -7.25 16.75 9.31
C ARG A 55 -6.11 16.44 8.36
N CYS A 56 -5.33 17.45 8.01
CA CYS A 56 -4.13 17.27 7.21
C CYS A 56 -3.09 16.44 7.97
N LYS A 57 -2.61 15.35 7.37
CA LYS A 57 -1.56 14.50 7.95
C LYS A 57 -0.20 15.18 8.04
N LYS A 58 0.05 16.19 7.19
CA LYS A 58 1.34 16.90 7.11
C LYS A 58 1.45 18.07 8.08
N CYS A 59 0.46 18.95 8.13
CA CYS A 59 0.53 20.16 8.95
C CYS A 59 -0.51 20.23 10.08
N GLY A 60 -1.36 19.20 10.24
CA GLY A 60 -2.38 19.15 11.29
C GLY A 60 -3.52 20.15 11.12
N ALA A 61 -3.56 20.92 10.02
CA ALA A 61 -4.68 21.83 9.74
C ALA A 61 -6.00 21.06 9.62
N ILE A 62 -7.05 21.59 10.22
CA ILE A 62 -8.36 20.95 10.29
C ILE A 62 -9.38 21.78 9.51
N TYR A 63 -10.28 21.08 8.82
CA TYR A 63 -11.36 21.65 8.05
C TYR A 63 -12.66 20.91 8.32
N LEU A 64 -13.78 21.62 8.25
CA LEU A 64 -15.10 21.01 8.36
C LEU A 64 -15.48 20.38 7.00
N PRO A 65 -15.80 19.07 6.92
CA PRO A 65 -16.41 18.47 5.74
C PRO A 65 -17.87 18.89 5.60
N GLU A 66 -18.44 18.71 4.41
CA GLU A 66 -19.77 19.24 4.06
C GLU A 66 -20.88 18.78 5.02
N TYR A 67 -20.98 17.49 5.29
CA TYR A 67 -22.04 16.96 6.14
C TYR A 67 -21.91 17.39 7.60
N SER A 68 -20.69 17.53 8.11
CA SER A 68 -20.47 18.11 9.43
C SER A 68 -20.90 19.57 9.49
N LYS A 69 -20.72 20.34 8.41
CA LYS A 69 -21.28 21.68 8.33
C LYS A 69 -22.81 21.66 8.21
N GLN A 70 -23.41 20.67 7.54
CA GLN A 70 -24.87 20.48 7.52
C GLN A 70 -25.42 20.28 8.93
N MET A 71 -24.73 19.49 9.75
CA MET A 71 -25.07 19.27 11.16
C MET A 71 -24.97 20.56 11.98
N ILE A 72 -23.88 21.33 11.82
CA ILE A 72 -23.70 22.64 12.48
C ILE A 72 -24.82 23.61 12.08
N ASN A 73 -25.16 23.67 10.80
CA ASN A 73 -26.23 24.52 10.27
C ASN A 73 -27.58 24.20 10.92
N TYR A 74 -27.93 22.90 10.99
CA TYR A 74 -29.16 22.44 11.64
C TYR A 74 -29.18 22.74 13.14
N ALA A 75 -28.06 22.51 13.82
CA ALA A 75 -27.87 22.80 15.24
C ALA A 75 -28.07 24.30 15.53
N TYR A 76 -27.46 25.18 14.72
CA TYR A 76 -27.61 26.62 14.83
C TYR A 76 -29.07 27.06 14.67
N LYS A 77 -29.74 26.64 13.58
CA LYS A 77 -31.15 26.96 13.33
C LYS A 77 -32.07 26.48 14.47
N THR A 78 -31.76 25.31 15.04
CA THR A 78 -32.50 24.77 16.18
C THR A 78 -32.27 25.61 17.44
N ALA A 79 -31.03 26.01 17.73
CA ALA A 79 -30.69 26.87 18.85
C ALA A 79 -31.37 28.25 18.75
N VAL A 80 -31.39 28.85 17.55
CA VAL A 80 -32.13 30.10 17.28
C VAL A 80 -33.62 29.92 17.54
N LYS A 81 -34.25 28.87 16.96
CA LYS A 81 -35.68 28.59 17.13
C LYS A 81 -36.07 28.39 18.60
N LYS A 82 -35.18 27.81 19.41
CA LYS A 82 -35.38 27.56 20.85
C LYS A 82 -34.88 28.69 21.75
N ASN A 83 -34.34 29.77 21.18
CA ASN A 83 -33.68 30.86 21.89
C ASN A 83 -32.56 30.40 22.87
N GLN A 84 -31.79 29.37 22.50
CA GLN A 84 -30.71 28.79 23.30
C GLN A 84 -29.35 29.34 22.90
N ILE A 85 -28.62 29.92 23.86
CA ILE A 85 -27.28 30.49 23.62
C ILE A 85 -26.22 29.38 23.61
N ILE A 86 -26.39 28.34 24.42
CA ILE A 86 -25.49 27.19 24.49
C ILE A 86 -26.28 25.94 24.13
N GLY A 87 -25.72 25.11 23.23
CA GLY A 87 -26.28 23.82 22.88
C GLY A 87 -25.21 22.74 22.91
N VAL A 88 -25.53 21.58 23.49
CA VAL A 88 -24.68 20.39 23.45
C VAL A 88 -25.37 19.35 22.57
N PHE A 89 -24.63 18.83 21.59
CA PHE A 89 -25.13 17.93 20.56
C PHE A 89 -24.37 16.61 20.63
N HIS A 90 -25.14 15.53 20.72
CA HIS A 90 -24.64 14.16 20.71
C HIS A 90 -25.14 13.45 19.45
N SER A 91 -24.29 12.61 18.86
CA SER A 91 -24.72 11.68 17.83
C SER A 91 -25.78 10.75 18.41
N LYS A 92 -26.94 10.63 17.76
CA LYS A 92 -27.91 9.58 18.10
C LYS A 92 -27.37 8.22 17.67
N GLU A 93 -27.87 7.14 18.25
CA GLU A 93 -27.60 5.75 17.81
C GLU A 93 -28.19 5.41 16.42
N TYR A 94 -28.66 6.42 15.68
CA TYR A 94 -29.17 6.22 14.33
C TYR A 94 -28.04 5.82 13.39
N LYS A 95 -28.16 4.62 12.81
CA LYS A 95 -27.28 4.12 11.75
C LYS A 95 -28.09 4.04 10.47
N LYS A 96 -27.92 4.98 9.54
CA LYS A 96 -28.52 4.87 8.21
C LYS A 96 -27.97 3.61 7.53
N LYS A 97 -28.86 2.82 6.94
CA LYS A 97 -28.52 1.72 6.05
C LYS A 97 -28.97 2.08 4.64
N PHE A 98 -28.07 1.94 3.68
CA PHE A 98 -28.34 2.14 2.26
C PHE A 98 -29.02 0.91 1.65
N ASP A 99 -29.45 1.02 0.40
CA ASP A 99 -30.25 -0.02 -0.26
C ASP A 99 -29.44 -1.24 -0.74
N TYR A 100 -28.12 -1.17 -0.63
CA TYR A 100 -27.16 -2.23 -0.94
C TYR A 100 -26.95 -3.20 0.22
N CYS A 101 -26.84 -4.49 -0.08
CA CYS A 101 -26.48 -5.57 0.86
C CYS A 101 -27.33 -5.61 2.14
N LYS A 102 -28.61 -5.25 2.06
CA LYS A 102 -29.54 -5.18 3.21
C LYS A 102 -29.70 -6.50 3.94
N ASP A 103 -29.69 -7.59 3.20
CA ASP A 103 -29.77 -8.98 3.66
C ASP A 103 -28.54 -9.40 4.49
N THR A 104 -27.35 -8.94 4.09
CA THR A 104 -26.09 -9.27 4.76
C THR A 104 -25.82 -8.37 5.97
N ASP A 105 -26.43 -7.18 5.99
CA ASP A 105 -26.37 -6.19 7.09
C ASP A 105 -24.94 -5.81 7.51
N PHE A 106 -24.06 -5.45 6.56
CA PHE A 106 -22.70 -4.99 6.87
C PHE A 106 -22.69 -3.79 7.83
N ASP A 107 -21.75 -3.79 8.78
CA ASP A 107 -21.40 -2.65 9.63
C ASP A 107 -20.51 -1.70 8.81
N TYR A 108 -20.99 -0.48 8.66
CA TYR A 108 -20.30 0.65 8.02
C TYR A 108 -20.85 1.94 8.64
N ASP A 109 -20.06 3.02 8.60
CA ASP A 109 -20.55 4.33 9.01
C ASP A 109 -21.02 5.11 7.77
N TYR A 110 -22.32 5.35 7.68
CA TYR A 110 -22.92 6.15 6.61
C TYR A 110 -22.37 7.58 6.55
N LYS A 111 -21.78 8.08 7.64
CA LYS A 111 -21.14 9.40 7.69
C LYS A 111 -19.86 9.43 6.85
N ASP A 112 -19.22 8.30 6.56
CA ASP A 112 -18.07 8.23 5.65
C ASP A 112 -18.47 8.66 4.25
N TYR A 113 -19.56 8.08 3.74
CA TYR A 113 -20.14 8.44 2.44
C TYR A 113 -20.42 9.94 2.30
N TYR A 114 -20.83 10.60 3.38
CA TYR A 114 -21.17 12.02 3.36
C TYR A 114 -20.03 12.98 3.70
N ASN A 115 -18.97 12.54 4.39
CA ASN A 115 -17.88 13.41 4.84
C ASN A 115 -16.56 13.18 4.12
N ILE A 116 -16.32 11.97 3.59
CA ILE A 116 -15.14 11.71 2.77
C ILE A 116 -15.37 12.38 1.41
N PRO A 117 -14.46 13.27 0.97
CA PRO A 117 -14.65 14.01 -0.27
C PRO A 117 -14.86 13.08 -1.47
N GLY A 118 -15.85 13.41 -2.30
CA GLY A 118 -16.12 12.74 -3.58
C GLY A 118 -17.15 11.63 -3.47
N LEU A 119 -17.26 10.92 -2.35
CA LEU A 119 -18.05 9.68 -2.28
C LEU A 119 -19.56 9.90 -2.50
N ARG A 120 -20.11 11.03 -2.05
CA ARG A 120 -21.53 11.36 -2.25
C ARG A 120 -21.87 11.79 -3.68
N TYR A 121 -20.87 12.21 -4.47
CA TYR A 121 -21.06 12.72 -5.82
C TYR A 121 -20.81 11.60 -6.82
N ASP A 122 -21.76 10.68 -6.85
CA ASP A 122 -21.76 9.51 -7.71
C ASP A 122 -22.85 9.69 -8.78
N ASP A 123 -22.43 10.12 -9.97
CA ASP A 123 -23.31 10.28 -11.14
C ASP A 123 -23.39 8.99 -11.97
N GLU A 124 -22.56 7.98 -11.66
CA GLU A 124 -22.53 6.70 -12.37
C GLU A 124 -23.62 5.76 -11.85
N HIS A 125 -23.88 5.77 -10.55
CA HIS A 125 -24.84 4.89 -9.90
C HIS A 125 -26.11 5.63 -9.49
N SER A 126 -27.25 5.01 -9.75
CA SER A 126 -28.58 5.61 -9.53
C SER A 126 -29.08 5.51 -8.09
N VAL A 127 -28.40 4.75 -7.22
CA VAL A 127 -28.82 4.48 -5.85
C VAL A 127 -27.79 5.02 -4.86
N GLU A 128 -28.28 5.76 -3.86
CA GLU A 128 -27.45 6.40 -2.86
C GLU A 128 -26.66 5.39 -2.02
N GLY A 129 -25.38 5.66 -1.82
CA GLY A 129 -24.52 4.91 -0.91
C GLY A 129 -23.64 3.85 -1.57
N PHE A 130 -23.57 3.80 -2.91
CA PHE A 130 -22.72 2.86 -3.64
C PHE A 130 -21.26 2.94 -3.17
N LEU A 131 -20.66 4.13 -3.17
CA LEU A 131 -19.29 4.39 -2.73
C LEU A 131 -19.11 4.43 -1.20
N THR A 132 -20.05 3.87 -0.42
CA THR A 132 -19.87 3.78 1.04
C THR A 132 -18.75 2.79 1.34
N PRO A 133 -17.68 3.19 2.05
CA PRO A 133 -16.61 2.26 2.38
C PRO A 133 -17.07 1.28 3.46
N VAL A 134 -16.82 0.00 3.22
CA VAL A 134 -17.03 -1.09 4.18
C VAL A 134 -15.67 -1.65 4.55
N TYR A 135 -15.44 -1.83 5.85
CA TYR A 135 -14.14 -2.20 6.39
C TYR A 135 -14.14 -3.65 6.87
N PHE A 136 -13.00 -4.29 6.64
CA PHE A 136 -12.77 -5.69 6.97
C PHE A 136 -11.37 -5.88 7.55
N GLU A 137 -11.20 -6.93 8.35
CA GLU A 137 -9.86 -7.41 8.69
C GLU A 137 -9.14 -7.92 7.45
N LYS A 138 -7.83 -7.65 7.34
CA LYS A 138 -6.98 -8.14 6.25
C LYS A 138 -7.03 -9.67 6.11
N GLY A 139 -7.31 -10.37 7.21
CA GLY A 139 -7.49 -11.83 7.27
C GLY A 139 -8.56 -12.37 6.31
N ALA A 140 -9.52 -11.54 5.89
CA ALA A 140 -10.54 -11.94 4.92
C ALA A 140 -9.94 -12.48 3.61
N LEU A 141 -8.83 -11.89 3.15
CA LEU A 141 -8.19 -12.29 1.89
C LEU A 141 -7.54 -13.67 1.95
N VAL A 142 -7.24 -14.20 3.15
CA VAL A 142 -6.59 -15.51 3.32
C VAL A 142 -7.45 -16.63 2.77
N TYR A 143 -8.76 -16.57 3.05
CA TYR A 143 -9.70 -17.54 2.51
C TYR A 143 -9.71 -17.51 0.98
N PHE A 144 -9.80 -16.32 0.40
CA PHE A 144 -9.90 -16.16 -1.05
C PHE A 144 -8.60 -16.49 -1.79
N LEU A 145 -7.45 -16.30 -1.16
CA LEU A 145 -6.17 -16.76 -1.70
C LEU A 145 -6.06 -18.30 -1.71
N ALA A 146 -6.69 -18.98 -0.76
CA ALA A 146 -6.63 -20.43 -0.63
C ALA A 146 -7.61 -21.17 -1.55
N VAL A 147 -8.66 -20.49 -2.05
CA VAL A 147 -9.72 -21.11 -2.85
C VAL A 147 -9.52 -20.81 -4.34
N PRO A 148 -9.30 -21.82 -5.21
CA PRO A 148 -8.97 -21.62 -6.63
C PRO A 148 -10.01 -20.87 -7.47
N GLU A 149 -11.27 -20.87 -7.03
CA GLU A 149 -12.41 -20.17 -7.65
C GLU A 149 -12.22 -18.65 -7.64
N TYR A 150 -11.44 -18.13 -6.69
CA TYR A 150 -11.19 -16.71 -6.57
C TYR A 150 -9.83 -16.33 -7.14
N GLU A 151 -9.71 -15.05 -7.47
CA GLU A 151 -8.45 -14.40 -7.78
C GLU A 151 -8.30 -13.14 -6.94
N VAL A 152 -7.17 -13.03 -6.24
CA VAL A 152 -6.80 -11.85 -5.47
C VAL A 152 -5.46 -11.37 -6.01
N GLN A 153 -5.43 -10.13 -6.48
CA GLN A 153 -4.20 -9.49 -6.96
C GLN A 153 -3.99 -8.14 -6.29
N ILE A 154 -2.87 -8.01 -5.59
CA ILE A 154 -2.38 -6.76 -5.02
C ILE A 154 -1.30 -6.22 -5.96
N PHE A 155 -1.64 -5.21 -6.77
CA PHE A 155 -0.74 -4.66 -7.79
C PHE A 155 -0.07 -3.36 -7.35
N SER A 156 -0.51 -2.75 -6.25
CA SER A 156 0.14 -1.61 -5.59
C SER A 156 0.19 -1.80 -4.08
N ASP A 157 0.81 -0.87 -3.33
CA ASP A 157 1.03 -1.05 -1.90
C ASP A 157 -0.27 -1.01 -1.09
N SER A 158 -1.32 -0.37 -1.62
CA SER A 158 -2.62 -0.24 -0.93
C SER A 158 -3.85 -0.41 -1.84
N TYR A 159 -3.67 -0.89 -3.06
CA TYR A 159 -4.75 -1.11 -4.03
C TYR A 159 -4.58 -2.41 -4.81
N GLY A 160 -5.67 -3.17 -4.93
CA GLY A 160 -5.77 -4.45 -5.61
C GLY A 160 -7.17 -4.70 -6.14
N TYR A 161 -7.37 -5.90 -6.69
CA TYR A 161 -8.70 -6.38 -7.08
C TYR A 161 -8.93 -7.80 -6.60
N PHE A 162 -10.22 -8.11 -6.46
CA PHE A 162 -10.75 -9.38 -5.99
C PHE A 162 -11.83 -9.84 -6.96
N ALA A 163 -11.73 -11.07 -7.46
CA ALA A 163 -12.63 -11.57 -8.49
C ALA A 163 -13.03 -13.02 -8.24
N HIS A 164 -14.20 -13.41 -8.75
CA HIS A 164 -14.64 -14.79 -8.86
C HIS A 164 -14.53 -15.24 -10.31
N LYS A 165 -13.82 -16.34 -10.56
CA LYS A 165 -13.59 -16.87 -11.91
C LYS A 165 -14.87 -17.46 -12.46
N ASP A 166 -15.14 -17.16 -13.72
CA ASP A 166 -16.29 -17.75 -14.43
C ASP A 166 -16.04 -19.25 -14.67
N SER A 167 -16.89 -20.07 -14.06
CA SER A 167 -16.81 -21.52 -14.16
C SER A 167 -17.10 -22.06 -15.57
N SER A 168 -17.80 -21.29 -16.41
CA SER A 168 -18.12 -21.66 -17.79
C SER A 168 -16.96 -21.39 -18.77
N GLY A 169 -16.01 -20.53 -18.38
CA GLY A 169 -14.89 -20.08 -19.21
C GLY A 169 -15.30 -19.17 -20.37
N MET A 170 -16.54 -18.66 -20.40
CA MET A 170 -17.00 -17.72 -21.42
C MET A 170 -16.40 -16.33 -21.19
N TYR A 171 -16.29 -15.93 -19.92
CA TYR A 171 -15.63 -14.73 -19.46
C TYR A 171 -14.44 -15.09 -18.56
N GLN A 172 -13.63 -14.10 -18.22
CA GLN A 172 -12.54 -14.30 -17.25
C GLN A 172 -13.08 -14.39 -15.82
N TYR A 173 -14.10 -13.58 -15.49
CA TYR A 173 -14.67 -13.46 -14.16
C TYR A 173 -16.20 -13.31 -14.22
N ASP A 174 -16.90 -13.89 -13.25
CA ASP A 174 -18.32 -13.62 -13.00
C ASP A 174 -18.52 -12.20 -12.46
N TRP A 175 -17.60 -11.76 -11.61
CA TRP A 175 -17.48 -10.39 -11.13
C TRP A 175 -16.03 -10.11 -10.73
N ASN A 176 -15.64 -8.84 -10.78
CA ASN A 176 -14.34 -8.34 -10.36
C ASN A 176 -14.53 -7.00 -9.66
N VAL A 177 -14.05 -6.90 -8.42
CA VAL A 177 -14.20 -5.71 -7.59
C VAL A 177 -12.85 -5.14 -7.16
N PRO A 178 -12.70 -3.81 -7.15
CA PRO A 178 -11.52 -3.17 -6.59
C PRO A 178 -11.58 -3.20 -5.05
N PHE A 179 -10.40 -3.28 -4.39
CA PHE A 179 -10.30 -3.14 -2.94
C PHE A 179 -9.03 -2.38 -2.55
N GLY A 180 -9.06 -1.73 -1.38
CA GLY A 180 -7.92 -1.02 -0.83
C GLY A 180 -7.48 -1.49 0.55
N PHE A 181 -6.31 -1.02 0.98
CA PHE A 181 -5.91 -1.01 2.38
C PHE A 181 -5.81 0.42 2.88
N ASN A 182 -6.45 0.71 4.02
CA ASN A 182 -6.26 1.99 4.68
C ASN A 182 -4.93 2.03 5.46
N THR A 183 -4.62 3.19 6.04
CA THR A 183 -3.35 3.38 6.77
C THR A 183 -3.25 2.60 8.08
N ASN A 184 -4.36 2.07 8.60
CA ASN A 184 -4.39 1.11 9.71
C ASN A 184 -4.33 -0.35 9.25
N GLY A 185 -4.24 -0.61 7.93
CA GLY A 185 -4.17 -1.95 7.36
C GLY A 185 -5.51 -2.68 7.30
N LYS A 186 -6.64 -1.99 7.49
CA LYS A 186 -7.96 -2.57 7.23
C LYS A 186 -8.18 -2.69 5.72
N LEU A 187 -8.79 -3.79 5.31
CA LEU A 187 -9.28 -3.99 3.96
C LEU A 187 -10.54 -3.13 3.76
N VAL A 188 -10.63 -2.40 2.66
CA VAL A 188 -11.75 -1.52 2.33
C VAL A 188 -12.29 -1.86 0.95
N MET A 189 -13.61 -1.97 0.84
CA MET A 189 -14.33 -2.20 -0.41
C MET A 189 -15.54 -1.26 -0.46
N TRP A 190 -16.02 -0.93 -1.67
CA TRP A 190 -17.25 -0.15 -1.83
C TRP A 190 -18.47 -1.04 -1.56
N LEU A 191 -19.44 -0.52 -0.81
CA LEU A 191 -20.68 -1.23 -0.47
C LEU A 191 -21.44 -1.68 -1.73
N GLY A 192 -21.45 -0.82 -2.75
CA GLY A 192 -22.05 -1.10 -4.05
C GLY A 192 -21.38 -2.24 -4.79
N ASP A 193 -20.05 -2.29 -4.83
CA ASP A 193 -19.31 -3.39 -5.45
C ASP A 193 -19.58 -4.73 -4.77
N ILE A 194 -19.62 -4.73 -3.43
CA ILE A 194 -19.95 -5.94 -2.65
C ILE A 194 -21.34 -6.46 -3.01
N SER A 195 -22.27 -5.59 -3.40
CA SER A 195 -23.64 -5.98 -3.74
C SER A 195 -23.75 -6.83 -5.01
N TYR A 196 -22.74 -6.79 -5.88
CA TYR A 196 -22.67 -7.63 -7.07
C TYR A 196 -22.09 -9.04 -6.82
N MET A 197 -21.47 -9.26 -5.66
CA MET A 197 -20.94 -10.58 -5.28
C MET A 197 -22.07 -11.55 -4.97
N ASP A 198 -21.81 -12.85 -5.05
CA ASP A 198 -22.74 -13.90 -4.64
C ASP A 198 -22.90 -13.99 -3.11
N ASP A 199 -24.00 -14.62 -2.66
CA ASP A 199 -24.36 -14.73 -1.25
C ASP A 199 -23.29 -15.42 -0.39
N LYS A 200 -22.62 -16.44 -0.93
CA LYS A 200 -21.56 -17.18 -0.22
C LYS A 200 -20.37 -16.25 0.03
N THR A 201 -19.93 -15.51 -1.00
CA THR A 201 -18.84 -14.53 -0.87
C THR A 201 -19.17 -13.43 0.14
N ARG A 202 -20.38 -12.86 0.07
CA ARG A 202 -20.83 -11.83 1.03
C ARG A 202 -20.87 -12.37 2.47
N ALA A 203 -21.33 -13.60 2.67
CA ALA A 203 -21.36 -14.25 3.98
C ALA A 203 -19.96 -14.49 4.57
N ILE A 204 -18.97 -14.86 3.74
CA ILE A 204 -17.58 -15.00 4.17
C ILE A 204 -17.03 -13.63 4.62
N LEU A 205 -17.17 -12.60 3.78
CA LEU A 205 -16.71 -11.24 4.10
C LEU A 205 -17.35 -10.71 5.38
N LYS A 206 -18.63 -11.03 5.62
CA LYS A 206 -19.36 -10.60 6.81
C LYS A 206 -18.70 -11.07 8.11
N GLY A 207 -18.06 -12.24 8.12
CA GLY A 207 -17.32 -12.75 9.27
C GLY A 207 -16.09 -11.90 9.65
N PHE A 208 -15.56 -11.11 8.72
CA PHE A 208 -14.38 -10.25 8.92
C PHE A 208 -14.75 -8.76 8.95
N ASN A 209 -16.03 -8.42 8.88
CA ASN A 209 -16.49 -7.04 8.83
C ASN A 209 -16.26 -6.34 10.18
N VAL A 210 -15.58 -5.20 10.15
CA VAL A 210 -15.23 -4.40 11.33
C VAL A 210 -15.75 -2.99 11.17
N SER A 211 -15.92 -2.30 12.30
CA SER A 211 -16.36 -0.91 12.28
C SER A 211 -15.36 0.00 11.57
N SER A 212 -15.89 1.05 10.93
CA SER A 212 -15.10 2.09 10.28
C SER A 212 -14.15 2.77 11.27
N ASP A 213 -12.94 3.08 10.82
CA ASP A 213 -12.04 4.03 11.49
C ASP A 213 -11.94 5.36 10.73
N HIS A 214 -12.79 5.55 9.72
CA HIS A 214 -12.87 6.73 8.85
C HIS A 214 -11.65 7.00 7.97
N LEU A 215 -10.65 6.11 7.97
CA LEU A 215 -9.41 6.29 7.21
C LEU A 215 -9.53 5.66 5.82
N LEU A 216 -9.28 6.46 4.79
CA LEU A 216 -9.41 6.01 3.40
C LEU A 216 -8.61 6.88 2.43
N ILE A 217 -8.57 8.19 2.67
CA ILE A 217 -8.11 9.19 1.69
C ILE A 217 -6.62 9.00 1.36
N ASP A 218 -5.82 8.61 2.36
CA ASP A 218 -4.40 8.31 2.21
C ASP A 218 -4.16 6.84 1.80
N SER A 219 -4.91 6.36 0.81
CA SER A 219 -4.70 5.07 0.16
C SER A 219 -4.64 5.25 -1.36
N GLU A 220 -3.83 4.45 -2.05
CA GLU A 220 -3.80 4.40 -3.51
C GLU A 220 -5.16 3.96 -4.08
N PHE A 221 -5.95 3.20 -3.32
CA PHE A 221 -7.30 2.79 -3.70
C PHE A 221 -8.21 4.00 -3.89
N TYR A 222 -8.28 4.88 -2.89
CA TYR A 222 -9.05 6.12 -3.00
C TYR A 222 -8.48 7.02 -4.10
N GLN A 223 -7.15 7.18 -4.18
CA GLN A 223 -6.54 8.06 -5.18
C GLN A 223 -6.77 7.55 -6.62
N ALA A 224 -6.74 6.25 -6.84
CA ALA A 224 -6.99 5.65 -8.15
C ALA A 224 -8.48 5.71 -8.52
N GLN A 225 -9.37 5.30 -7.60
CA GLN A 225 -10.80 5.22 -7.86
C GLN A 225 -11.47 6.60 -7.95
N MET A 226 -11.09 7.54 -7.07
CA MET A 226 -11.75 8.84 -6.98
C MET A 226 -11.06 9.95 -7.77
N LYS A 227 -9.75 9.82 -8.04
CA LYS A 227 -8.96 10.88 -8.70
C LYS A 227 -8.28 10.42 -10.00
N CYS A 228 -8.48 9.17 -10.42
CA CYS A 228 -7.85 8.59 -11.59
C CYS A 228 -6.31 8.71 -11.57
N ILE A 229 -5.71 8.68 -10.37
CA ILE A 229 -4.26 8.70 -10.21
C ILE A 229 -3.77 7.25 -10.30
N PHE A 230 -2.98 6.94 -11.31
CA PHE A 230 -2.38 5.61 -11.45
C PHE A 230 -1.55 5.27 -10.21
N SER A 231 -1.82 4.10 -9.64
CA SER A 231 -1.05 3.57 -8.53
C SER A 231 0.33 3.14 -8.98
N GLU A 232 1.29 3.23 -8.09
CA GLU A 232 2.62 2.70 -8.36
C GLU A 232 2.60 1.17 -8.19
N PRO A 233 3.40 0.42 -8.96
CA PRO A 233 3.52 -1.01 -8.73
C PRO A 233 3.99 -1.32 -7.31
N ILE A 234 3.62 -2.50 -6.79
CA ILE A 234 4.19 -2.99 -5.52
C ILE A 234 5.71 -2.92 -5.55
N THR A 235 6.30 -2.66 -4.38
CA THR A 235 7.76 -2.55 -4.22
C THR A 235 8.47 -3.78 -4.79
N GLU A 236 7.87 -4.94 -4.64
CA GLU A 236 8.36 -6.21 -5.14
C GLU A 236 8.56 -6.18 -6.67
N TYR A 237 7.59 -5.65 -7.40
CA TYR A 237 7.64 -5.56 -8.86
C TYR A 237 8.59 -4.44 -9.33
N LYS A 238 8.69 -3.34 -8.57
CA LYS A 238 9.66 -2.27 -8.85
C LYS A 238 11.10 -2.77 -8.87
N ILE A 239 11.47 -3.71 -8.00
CA ILE A 239 12.80 -4.36 -8.01
C ILE A 239 13.07 -5.02 -9.37
N LEU A 240 12.10 -5.74 -9.92
CA LEU A 240 12.22 -6.42 -11.21
C LEU A 240 12.36 -5.43 -12.36
N LEU A 241 11.57 -4.35 -12.34
CA LEU A 241 11.68 -3.27 -13.32
C LEU A 241 13.07 -2.61 -13.26
N ASN A 242 13.56 -2.31 -12.07
CA ASN A 242 14.89 -1.74 -11.86
C ASN A 242 16.01 -2.68 -12.33
N LYS A 243 15.90 -4.00 -12.11
CA LYS A 243 16.82 -4.99 -12.69
C LYS A 243 16.80 -4.91 -14.22
N LYS A 244 15.62 -4.92 -14.85
CA LYS A 244 15.49 -4.83 -16.31
C LYS A 244 16.10 -3.54 -16.85
N THR A 245 15.87 -2.41 -16.20
CA THR A 245 16.49 -1.13 -16.54
C THR A 245 18.01 -1.18 -16.40
N PHE A 246 18.54 -1.75 -15.31
CA PHE A 246 19.98 -1.92 -15.13
C PHE A 246 20.61 -2.71 -16.28
N ILE A 247 20.04 -3.86 -16.64
CA ILE A 247 20.52 -4.69 -17.76
C ILE A 247 20.46 -3.92 -19.08
N ALA A 248 19.35 -3.24 -19.36
CA ALA A 248 19.18 -2.46 -20.58
C ALA A 248 20.24 -1.36 -20.71
N ASN A 249 20.49 -0.60 -19.64
CA ASN A 249 21.50 0.46 -19.62
C ASN A 249 22.91 -0.09 -19.85
N ILE A 250 23.25 -1.24 -19.23
CA ILE A 250 24.55 -1.89 -19.43
C ILE A 250 24.72 -2.32 -20.89
N ASN A 251 23.70 -2.94 -21.48
CA ASN A 251 23.75 -3.34 -22.88
C ASN A 251 23.85 -2.14 -23.83
N GLU A 252 23.13 -1.04 -23.54
CA GLU A 252 23.23 0.19 -24.32
C GLU A 252 24.63 0.82 -24.25
N LYS A 253 25.24 0.83 -23.06
CA LYS A 253 26.51 1.52 -22.80
C LYS A 253 27.75 0.71 -23.20
N TYR A 254 27.69 -0.61 -23.03
CA TYR A 254 28.85 -1.49 -23.21
C TYR A 254 28.65 -2.54 -24.31
N SER A 255 27.46 -2.65 -24.91
CA SER A 255 27.10 -3.70 -25.87
C SER A 255 27.26 -5.13 -25.31
N ILE A 256 27.05 -5.28 -24.00
CA ILE A 256 27.12 -6.56 -23.29
C ILE A 256 25.75 -6.84 -22.67
N ASP A 257 25.08 -7.89 -23.13
CA ASP A 257 23.90 -8.43 -22.47
C ASP A 257 24.31 -9.35 -21.32
N ILE A 258 23.98 -8.94 -20.10
CA ILE A 258 24.27 -9.67 -18.86
C ILE A 258 23.08 -10.50 -18.36
N SER A 259 22.00 -10.60 -19.14
CA SER A 259 20.83 -11.41 -18.80
C SER A 259 21.11 -12.92 -18.92
N HIS A 260 20.42 -13.72 -18.08
CA HIS A 260 20.51 -15.17 -18.12
C HIS A 260 19.14 -15.79 -17.82
N LEU A 261 18.85 -16.93 -18.46
CA LEU A 261 17.61 -17.71 -18.24
C LEU A 261 16.35 -16.84 -18.33
N THR A 262 16.22 -16.04 -19.39
CA THR A 262 15.18 -15.01 -19.50
C THR A 262 13.77 -15.58 -19.41
N ASP A 263 13.51 -16.70 -20.08
CA ASP A 263 12.19 -17.35 -20.09
C ASP A 263 11.86 -17.96 -18.72
N GLU A 264 12.83 -18.59 -18.06
CA GLU A 264 12.68 -19.13 -16.71
C GLU A 264 12.51 -18.02 -15.67
N CYS A 265 13.23 -16.91 -15.83
CA CYS A 265 13.05 -15.71 -15.01
C CYS A 265 11.63 -15.18 -15.15
N GLN A 266 11.10 -15.04 -16.38
CA GLN A 266 9.71 -14.61 -16.60
C GLN A 266 8.68 -15.53 -15.92
N GLN A 267 8.95 -16.84 -15.86
CA GLN A 267 8.10 -17.76 -15.10
C GLN A 267 8.18 -17.53 -13.59
N GLN A 268 9.37 -17.23 -13.04
CA GLN A 268 9.51 -16.88 -11.63
C GLN A 268 8.88 -15.50 -11.30
N GLU A 269 8.89 -14.53 -12.23
CA GLU A 269 8.27 -13.21 -12.00
C GLU A 269 6.78 -13.33 -11.63
N LYS A 270 6.06 -14.32 -12.17
CA LYS A 270 4.65 -14.58 -11.85
C LYS A 270 4.41 -14.97 -10.38
N LYS A 271 5.44 -15.44 -9.69
CA LYS A 271 5.42 -15.80 -8.26
C LYS A 271 5.78 -14.64 -7.35
N VAL A 272 6.33 -13.56 -7.90
CA VAL A 272 6.67 -12.35 -7.14
C VAL A 272 5.38 -11.58 -6.87
N LYS A 273 4.80 -11.84 -5.71
CA LYS A 273 3.59 -11.20 -5.20
C LYS A 273 3.85 -10.71 -3.78
N ARG A 274 3.12 -9.68 -3.36
CA ARG A 274 3.14 -9.23 -1.97
C ARG A 274 2.37 -10.22 -1.08
N PRO A 275 2.99 -10.81 -0.05
CA PRO A 275 2.29 -11.71 0.86
C PRO A 275 1.15 -10.99 1.60
N VAL A 276 -0.01 -11.64 1.66
CA VAL A 276 -1.10 -11.18 2.54
C VAL A 276 -0.80 -11.63 3.96
N VAL A 277 -0.33 -12.88 4.10
CA VAL A 277 0.09 -13.50 5.35
C VAL A 277 1.57 -13.86 5.24
N TYR A 278 2.35 -13.44 6.23
CA TYR A 278 3.79 -13.71 6.25
C TYR A 278 4.05 -15.09 6.86
N SER A 279 3.42 -16.12 6.29
CA SER A 279 3.73 -17.51 6.61
C SER A 279 5.06 -17.90 5.96
N GLU A 280 5.74 -18.89 6.55
CA GLU A 280 6.99 -19.41 5.99
C GLU A 280 6.80 -19.82 4.52
N THR A 281 5.72 -20.52 4.19
CA THR A 281 5.42 -20.95 2.80
C THR A 281 5.27 -19.78 1.82
N GLU A 282 4.47 -18.76 2.15
CA GLU A 282 4.25 -17.60 1.26
C GLU A 282 5.56 -16.79 1.08
N VAL A 283 6.32 -16.64 2.16
CA VAL A 283 7.61 -15.93 2.13
C VAL A 283 8.63 -16.71 1.30
N THR A 284 8.74 -18.03 1.50
CA THR A 284 9.64 -18.93 0.77
C THR A 284 9.43 -18.84 -0.73
N GLU A 285 8.18 -18.86 -1.21
CA GLU A 285 7.92 -18.80 -2.65
C GLU A 285 8.50 -17.52 -3.29
N VAL A 286 8.32 -16.37 -2.64
CA VAL A 286 8.79 -15.08 -3.14
C VAL A 286 10.31 -14.95 -3.01
N ILE A 287 10.88 -15.34 -1.87
CA ILE A 287 12.34 -15.32 -1.64
C ILE A 287 13.06 -16.22 -2.65
N ASN A 288 12.53 -17.41 -2.91
CA ASN A 288 13.08 -18.32 -3.91
C ASN A 288 13.01 -17.76 -5.33
N ALA A 289 11.88 -17.14 -5.68
CA ALA A 289 11.73 -16.46 -6.96
C ALA A 289 12.77 -15.34 -7.09
N TYR A 290 12.98 -14.55 -6.03
CA TYR A 290 13.95 -13.48 -6.06
C TYR A 290 15.39 -13.94 -6.16
N ASP A 291 15.83 -14.94 -5.41
CA ASP A 291 17.21 -15.41 -5.52
C ASP A 291 17.49 -15.92 -6.95
N LYS A 292 16.55 -16.68 -7.53
CA LYS A 292 16.63 -17.11 -8.94
C LYS A 292 16.70 -15.93 -9.91
N ILE A 293 15.87 -14.91 -9.74
CA ILE A 293 15.85 -13.77 -10.68
C ILE A 293 17.05 -12.84 -10.45
N LEU A 294 17.33 -12.46 -9.21
CA LEU A 294 18.27 -11.40 -8.86
C LEU A 294 19.72 -11.87 -8.71
N ILE A 295 19.96 -13.18 -8.57
CA ILE A 295 21.30 -13.76 -8.43
C ILE A 295 21.59 -14.73 -9.57
N GLU A 296 20.73 -15.73 -9.80
CA GLU A 296 20.96 -16.73 -10.87
C GLU A 296 20.64 -16.17 -12.27
N GLY A 297 19.73 -15.20 -12.37
CA GLY A 297 19.30 -14.56 -13.62
C GLY A 297 20.28 -13.55 -14.20
N PHE A 298 21.56 -13.63 -13.83
CA PHE A 298 22.68 -12.88 -14.41
C PHE A 298 23.70 -13.85 -15.01
N ASP A 299 24.15 -13.56 -16.23
CA ASP A 299 25.16 -14.40 -16.88
C ASP A 299 26.54 -14.08 -16.30
N VAL A 300 27.06 -14.98 -15.48
CA VAL A 300 28.35 -14.81 -14.79
C VAL A 300 29.51 -14.60 -15.78
N SER A 301 29.45 -15.20 -16.97
CA SER A 301 30.51 -15.03 -17.97
C SER A 301 30.46 -13.63 -18.58
N LYS A 302 29.25 -13.15 -18.91
CA LYS A 302 29.04 -11.79 -19.43
C LYS A 302 29.30 -10.71 -18.39
N MET A 303 28.99 -10.97 -17.13
CA MET A 303 29.33 -10.09 -16.01
C MET A 303 30.84 -9.95 -15.81
N LYS A 304 31.61 -11.02 -16.05
CA LYS A 304 33.09 -10.95 -16.05
C LYS A 304 33.62 -10.16 -17.24
N GLU A 305 33.05 -10.34 -18.43
CA GLU A 305 33.37 -9.53 -19.61
C GLU A 305 33.14 -8.04 -19.33
N LEU A 306 32.00 -7.68 -18.72
CA LEU A 306 31.70 -6.32 -18.30
C LEU A 306 32.71 -5.80 -17.26
N TYR A 307 33.04 -6.60 -16.24
CA TYR A 307 34.05 -6.23 -15.25
C TYR A 307 35.40 -5.88 -15.90
N GLU A 308 35.83 -6.69 -16.87
CA GLU A 308 37.07 -6.44 -17.61
C GLU A 308 37.02 -5.18 -18.46
N VAL A 309 35.86 -4.81 -19.00
CA VAL A 309 35.68 -3.53 -19.71
C VAL A 309 35.71 -2.34 -18.74
N MET A 310 35.11 -2.50 -17.55
CA MET A 310 35.01 -1.43 -16.55
C MET A 310 36.30 -1.17 -15.77
N TYR A 311 37.16 -2.19 -15.62
CA TYR A 311 38.40 -2.13 -14.85
C TYR A 311 39.62 -2.35 -15.74
N SER A 312 40.58 -1.42 -15.70
CA SER A 312 41.85 -1.61 -16.40
C SER A 312 42.65 -2.76 -15.77
N SER A 313 43.53 -3.41 -16.55
CA SER A 313 44.21 -4.66 -16.13
C SER A 313 44.95 -4.57 -14.79
N ASN A 314 45.41 -3.39 -14.40
CA ASN A 314 46.08 -3.10 -13.12
C ASN A 314 45.12 -2.88 -11.93
N GLU A 315 43.85 -2.55 -12.18
CA GLU A 315 42.82 -2.39 -11.16
C GLU A 315 42.08 -3.71 -10.86
N ARG A 316 42.25 -4.72 -11.72
CA ARG A 316 41.53 -5.99 -11.60
C ARG A 316 42.02 -6.79 -10.39
N ASP A 317 41.08 -7.30 -9.60
CA ASP A 317 41.38 -8.23 -8.50
C ASP A 317 41.85 -9.57 -9.09
N LYS A 318 42.89 -10.19 -8.51
CA LYS A 318 43.46 -11.44 -9.03
C LYS A 318 42.49 -12.64 -8.99
N SER A 319 41.48 -12.56 -8.14
CA SER A 319 40.50 -13.62 -7.89
C SER A 319 39.18 -13.46 -8.65
N TYR A 320 39.01 -12.39 -9.45
CA TYR A 320 37.72 -12.08 -10.10
C TYR A 320 37.16 -13.22 -10.98
N THR A 321 38.03 -14.03 -11.55
CA THR A 321 37.67 -15.19 -12.37
C THR A 321 36.89 -16.26 -11.58
N SER A 322 37.06 -16.31 -10.25
CA SER A 322 36.33 -17.20 -9.35
C SER A 322 34.99 -16.63 -8.85
N TRP A 323 34.78 -15.32 -9.01
CA TRP A 323 33.61 -14.65 -8.47
C TRP A 323 32.32 -15.10 -9.16
N LYS A 324 31.24 -15.02 -8.38
CA LYS A 324 29.85 -15.30 -8.77
C LYS A 324 29.04 -14.00 -8.79
N SER A 325 27.76 -14.09 -9.14
CA SER A 325 26.90 -12.94 -9.41
C SER A 325 26.95 -11.85 -8.34
N ILE A 326 26.76 -12.18 -7.05
CA ILE A 326 26.73 -11.17 -5.98
C ILE A 326 28.03 -10.35 -5.93
N LYS A 327 29.19 -11.02 -5.95
CA LYS A 327 30.51 -10.35 -5.93
C LYS A 327 30.78 -9.54 -7.20
N LEU A 328 30.30 -10.01 -8.36
CA LEU A 328 30.41 -9.26 -9.61
C LEU A 328 29.51 -8.01 -9.60
N ILE A 329 28.28 -8.11 -9.09
CA ILE A 329 27.37 -6.97 -8.91
C ILE A 329 28.01 -5.94 -7.96
N GLU A 330 28.59 -6.39 -6.84
CA GLU A 330 29.32 -5.52 -5.91
C GLU A 330 30.46 -4.78 -6.62
N ALA A 331 31.27 -5.47 -7.42
CA ALA A 331 32.37 -4.86 -8.16
C ALA A 331 31.89 -3.86 -9.23
N ILE A 332 30.81 -4.17 -9.93
CA ILE A 332 30.20 -3.26 -10.92
C ILE A 332 29.65 -2.02 -10.22
N LEU A 333 28.90 -2.19 -9.13
CA LEU A 333 28.36 -1.08 -8.36
C LEU A 333 29.46 -0.17 -7.82
N ASN A 334 30.56 -0.74 -7.29
CA ASN A 334 31.74 0.02 -6.87
C ASN A 334 32.27 0.92 -7.99
N LYS A 335 32.36 0.42 -9.23
CA LYS A 335 32.86 1.23 -10.36
C LYS A 335 31.85 2.31 -10.76
N LEU A 336 30.56 1.97 -10.79
CA LEU A 336 29.50 2.93 -11.12
C LEU A 336 29.39 4.05 -10.09
N ALA A 337 29.69 3.76 -8.82
CA ALA A 337 29.57 4.70 -7.71
C ALA A 337 30.82 5.56 -7.45
N ILE A 338 31.87 5.50 -8.29
CA ILE A 338 33.13 6.25 -8.08
C ILE A 338 32.90 7.77 -7.87
N SER A 339 31.92 8.35 -8.55
CA SER A 339 31.59 9.78 -8.45
C SER A 339 30.71 10.13 -7.24
N ILE A 340 30.28 9.15 -6.45
CA ILE A 340 29.41 9.36 -5.30
C ILE A 340 30.22 9.25 -4.01
N HIS A 341 30.30 10.37 -3.30
CA HIS A 341 30.92 10.41 -1.98
C HIS A 341 30.03 9.72 -0.93
N ASN A 342 30.66 8.95 -0.03
CA ASN A 342 30.04 8.33 1.15
C ASN A 342 28.94 7.29 0.88
N MET A 343 28.94 6.62 -0.28
CA MET A 343 28.08 5.44 -0.47
C MET A 343 28.69 4.23 0.25
N ASP A 344 27.96 3.69 1.22
CA ASP A 344 28.32 2.42 1.87
C ASP A 344 27.88 1.24 0.99
N ILE A 345 28.78 0.83 0.09
CA ILE A 345 28.53 -0.27 -0.85
C ILE A 345 28.27 -1.59 -0.12
N ALA A 346 28.93 -1.84 1.01
CA ALA A 346 28.74 -3.06 1.78
C ALA A 346 27.30 -3.14 2.32
N SER A 347 26.81 -2.04 2.91
CA SER A 347 25.42 -1.97 3.38
C SER A 347 24.43 -2.08 2.21
N VAL A 348 24.71 -1.48 1.06
CA VAL A 348 23.83 -1.52 -0.12
C VAL A 348 23.78 -2.93 -0.74
N MET A 349 24.88 -3.68 -0.70
CA MET A 349 24.97 -5.05 -1.24
C MET A 349 24.46 -6.12 -0.26
N SER A 350 24.47 -5.83 1.04
CA SER A 350 24.01 -6.75 2.11
C SER A 350 22.70 -7.49 1.82
N PRO A 351 21.62 -6.89 1.27
CA PRO A 351 20.39 -7.62 0.96
C PRO A 351 20.60 -8.81 0.02
N LEU A 352 21.49 -8.77 -0.99
CA LEU A 352 21.69 -9.96 -1.83
C LEU A 352 22.30 -11.15 -1.07
N TYR A 353 23.13 -10.88 -0.06
CA TYR A 353 23.67 -11.93 0.80
C TYR A 353 22.59 -12.46 1.75
N VAL A 354 21.76 -11.56 2.32
CA VAL A 354 20.60 -11.93 3.13
C VAL A 354 19.61 -12.77 2.34
N LEU A 355 19.21 -12.34 1.14
CA LEU A 355 18.34 -13.07 0.22
C LEU A 355 18.83 -14.50 0.00
N HIS A 356 20.13 -14.66 -0.28
CA HIS A 356 20.73 -15.97 -0.52
C HIS A 356 20.73 -16.85 0.74
N ASP A 357 21.07 -16.30 1.90
CA ASP A 357 21.01 -17.02 3.17
C ASP A 357 19.58 -17.38 3.55
N TYR A 358 18.63 -16.48 3.28
CA TYR A 358 17.23 -16.67 3.58
C TYR A 358 16.63 -17.79 2.74
N ARG A 359 16.90 -17.81 1.42
CA ARG A 359 16.58 -18.94 0.54
C ARG A 359 17.15 -20.24 1.11
N ASN A 360 18.44 -20.25 1.45
CA ASN A 360 19.11 -21.46 1.93
C ASN A 360 18.48 -22.00 3.24
N LEU A 361 18.01 -21.13 4.12
CA LEU A 361 17.32 -21.53 5.35
C LEU A 361 15.96 -22.17 5.07
N LEU A 362 15.24 -21.68 4.06
CA LEU A 362 13.87 -22.09 3.73
C LEU A 362 13.82 -23.34 2.84
N ASP A 363 14.81 -23.52 1.95
CA ASP A 363 14.80 -24.56 0.91
C ASP A 363 15.78 -25.72 1.14
N HIS A 364 16.71 -25.63 2.10
CA HIS A 364 17.75 -26.63 2.28
C HIS A 364 17.79 -27.26 3.67
N LEU A 365 18.05 -28.57 3.69
CA LEU A 365 18.35 -29.29 4.93
C LEU A 365 19.76 -28.90 5.40
N LEU A 366 19.82 -28.16 6.50
CA LEU A 366 21.06 -27.66 7.10
C LEU A 366 21.28 -28.25 8.50
N SER A 367 22.54 -28.24 8.95
CA SER A 367 22.85 -28.55 10.36
C SER A 367 22.35 -27.42 11.27
N ILE A 368 22.05 -27.76 12.53
CA ILE A 368 21.56 -26.80 13.55
C ILE A 368 22.51 -25.60 13.68
N ASP A 369 23.82 -25.84 13.66
CA ASP A 369 24.83 -24.78 13.75
C ASP A 369 24.74 -23.81 12.56
N LYS A 370 24.61 -24.33 11.34
CA LYS A 370 24.48 -23.51 10.12
C LYS A 370 23.16 -22.75 10.07
N ILE A 371 22.08 -23.34 10.58
CA ILE A 371 20.79 -22.66 10.73
C ILE A 371 20.95 -21.46 11.66
N SER A 372 21.58 -21.69 12.82
CA SER A 372 21.76 -20.64 13.84
C SER A 372 22.63 -19.49 13.32
N GLU A 373 23.75 -19.81 12.66
CA GLU A 373 24.66 -18.83 12.05
C GLU A 373 23.94 -17.95 11.01
N LYS A 374 23.19 -18.56 10.07
CA LYS A 374 22.45 -17.82 9.05
C LYS A 374 21.33 -16.97 9.64
N LYS A 375 20.60 -17.49 10.64
CA LYS A 375 19.57 -16.70 11.35
C LYS A 375 20.17 -15.47 12.01
N GLU A 376 21.29 -15.65 12.72
CA GLU A 376 22.01 -14.56 13.37
C GLU A 376 22.53 -13.53 12.35
N HIS A 377 23.08 -13.99 11.21
CA HIS A 377 23.50 -13.10 10.13
C HIS A 377 22.35 -12.24 9.58
N ILE A 378 21.17 -12.84 9.33
CA ILE A 378 19.99 -12.13 8.83
C ILE A 378 19.49 -11.10 9.86
N ILE A 379 19.34 -11.50 11.13
CA ILE A 379 18.89 -10.64 12.24
C ILE A 379 19.83 -9.44 12.36
N ASN A 380 21.14 -9.68 12.45
CA ASN A 380 22.14 -8.63 12.66
C ASN A 380 22.22 -7.68 11.48
N THR A 381 22.17 -8.21 10.25
CA THR A 381 22.25 -7.40 9.03
C THR A 381 21.02 -6.53 8.86
N LEU A 382 19.82 -7.08 9.05
CA LEU A 382 18.57 -6.33 8.89
C LEU A 382 18.22 -5.46 10.11
N GLY A 383 18.84 -5.69 11.26
CA GLY A 383 18.56 -4.97 12.51
C GLY A 383 17.21 -5.34 13.12
N VAL A 384 16.76 -6.58 12.93
CA VAL A 384 15.50 -7.10 13.47
C VAL A 384 15.75 -7.76 14.83
N GLN A 385 14.75 -7.81 15.71
CA GLN A 385 14.90 -8.35 17.07
C GLN A 385 14.84 -9.88 17.13
N ASN A 386 14.02 -10.51 16.27
CA ASN A 386 13.80 -11.95 16.27
C ASN A 386 13.59 -12.47 14.84
N PHE A 387 14.07 -13.68 14.58
CA PHE A 387 13.86 -14.38 13.31
C PHE A 387 12.40 -14.79 13.10
N ASP A 388 11.62 -15.01 14.16
CA ASP A 388 10.22 -15.45 13.99
C ASP A 388 9.31 -14.31 13.50
N ASP A 389 9.76 -13.06 13.51
CA ASP A 389 9.05 -11.93 12.90
C ASP A 389 9.32 -11.87 11.38
N GLN A 390 8.79 -12.88 10.69
CA GLN A 390 8.90 -13.05 9.25
C GLN A 390 8.40 -11.83 8.47
N LYS A 391 7.39 -11.13 9.00
CA LYS A 391 6.84 -9.91 8.40
C LYS A 391 7.86 -8.79 8.39
N THR A 392 8.48 -8.50 9.53
CA THR A 392 9.49 -7.43 9.63
C THR A 392 10.73 -7.76 8.81
N ILE A 393 11.20 -9.01 8.87
CA ILE A 393 12.34 -9.49 8.06
C ILE A 393 12.07 -9.30 6.57
N TYR A 394 10.95 -9.83 6.07
CA TYR A 394 10.58 -9.73 4.67
C TYR A 394 10.48 -8.26 4.21
N ASN A 395 9.75 -7.42 4.96
CA ASN A 395 9.53 -6.04 4.54
C ASN A 395 10.85 -5.23 4.50
N GLU A 396 11.74 -5.43 5.45
CA GLU A 396 13.05 -4.75 5.46
C GLU A 396 13.96 -5.27 4.35
N GLU A 397 13.94 -6.58 4.07
CA GLU A 397 14.69 -7.19 2.97
C GLU A 397 14.24 -6.66 1.60
N ILE A 398 12.93 -6.68 1.32
CA ILE A 398 12.36 -6.14 0.07
C ILE A 398 12.69 -4.66 -0.09
N LYS A 399 12.59 -3.87 0.99
CA LYS A 399 12.94 -2.44 0.97
C LYS A 399 14.41 -2.24 0.60
N ARG A 400 15.34 -3.01 1.18
CA ARG A 400 16.78 -2.90 0.89
C ARG A 400 17.13 -3.40 -0.50
N LEU A 401 16.53 -4.49 -0.98
CA LEU A 401 16.65 -4.94 -2.38
C LEU A 401 16.19 -3.85 -3.36
N ASN A 402 15.07 -3.18 -3.06
CA ASN A 402 14.58 -2.08 -3.90
C ASN A 402 15.58 -0.91 -3.95
N ILE A 403 16.18 -0.55 -2.81
CA ILE A 403 17.24 0.48 -2.77
C ILE A 403 18.44 0.07 -3.63
N LEU A 404 18.94 -1.15 -3.49
CA LEU A 404 20.07 -1.66 -4.27
C LEU A 404 19.80 -1.60 -5.77
N PHE A 405 18.68 -2.18 -6.23
CA PHE A 405 18.38 -2.24 -7.66
C PHE A 405 18.04 -0.86 -8.23
N ASN A 406 17.47 0.04 -7.42
CA ASN A 406 17.29 1.44 -7.81
C ASN A 406 18.65 2.14 -8.01
N TYR A 407 19.62 1.93 -7.13
CA TYR A 407 20.98 2.45 -7.33
C TYR A 407 21.61 1.89 -8.61
N LEU A 408 21.54 0.58 -8.83
CA LEU A 408 22.06 -0.03 -10.06
C LEU A 408 21.42 0.59 -11.31
N ALA A 409 20.10 0.76 -11.33
CA ALA A 409 19.36 1.33 -12.45
C ALA A 409 19.69 2.82 -12.70
N ILE A 410 19.88 3.61 -11.65
CA ILE A 410 20.21 5.04 -11.76
C ILE A 410 21.66 5.23 -12.20
N LEU A 411 22.59 4.50 -11.60
CA LEU A 411 24.04 4.69 -11.80
C LEU A 411 24.56 4.06 -13.10
N SER A 412 23.82 3.12 -13.69
CA SER A 412 24.21 2.51 -14.97
C SER A 412 23.85 3.35 -16.19
N ARG A 413 23.01 4.39 -16.04
CA ARG A 413 22.82 5.42 -17.07
C ARG A 413 24.18 6.02 -17.43
#